data_AF-A0A7C5C0P6-F1
#
_entry.id   AF-A0A7C5C0P6-F1
#
_cell.length_a   1.000
_cell.length_b   1.000
_cell.length_c   1.000
_cell.angle_alpha   90.00
_cell.angle_beta   90.00
_cell.angle_gamma   90.00
#
_symmetry.space_group_name_H-M   'P 1'
#
loop_
_entity.id
_entity.type
_entity.pdbx_description
1 polymer ?
#
loop_
_entity_poly.entity_id
_entity_poly.type
_entity_poly.pdbx_seq_one_letter_code
_entity_poly.pdbx_strand_id
1 'polypeptide(L)' 'MGRPVTLFTGQWADLPFETLCEKAKAFGYDGVEIACWGDHMDVKRAATDPKYVENRKGILAKHGLKVWAVGANLGG' A
#
# COMPACT_ATOMS: atom_id res chain seq x y z
N MET A 1 5.64 21.96 -9.63
CA MET A 1 5.77 20.62 -9.03
C MET A 1 4.43 20.28 -8.39
N GLY A 2 3.79 19.17 -8.77
CA GLY A 2 2.44 18.81 -8.29
C GLY A 2 2.48 18.13 -6.93
N ARG A 3 1.41 18.28 -6.13
CA ARG A 3 1.22 17.50 -4.91
C ARG A 3 0.93 16.05 -5.31
N PRO A 4 1.55 15.03 -4.67
CA PRO A 4 1.26 13.64 -4.98
C PRO A 4 -0.22 13.31 -4.72
N VAL A 5 -0.82 12.54 -5.62
CA VAL A 5 -2.17 12.01 -5.48
C VAL A 5 -2.08 10.51 -5.19
N THR A 6 -2.65 10.09 -4.06
CA THR A 6 -2.56 8.70 -3.58
C THR A 6 -3.93 8.05 -3.45
N LEU A 7 -4.00 6.75 -3.76
CA LEU A 7 -5.19 5.94 -3.55
C LEU A 7 -5.16 5.30 -2.17
N PHE A 8 -6.21 5.49 -1.38
CA PHE A 8 -6.39 4.72 -0.15
C PHE A 8 -6.84 3.30 -0.47
N THR A 9 -6.16 2.30 0.10
CA THR A 9 -6.39 0.89 -0.25
C THR A 9 -7.52 0.23 0.56
N GLY A 10 -8.15 0.92 1.50
CA GLY A 10 -9.11 0.32 2.44
C GLY A 10 -10.34 -0.30 1.79
N GLN A 11 -10.91 0.36 0.78
CA GLN A 11 -12.08 -0.11 0.02
C GLN A 11 -11.76 -1.26 -0.94
N TRP A 12 -10.49 -1.63 -1.07
CA TRP A 12 -9.99 -2.60 -2.05
C TRP A 12 -9.35 -3.82 -1.39
N ALA A 13 -9.60 -4.02 -0.08
CA ALA A 13 -8.95 -5.07 0.72
C ALA A 13 -9.38 -6.50 0.35
N ASP A 14 -10.35 -6.64 -0.55
CA ASP A 14 -10.74 -7.88 -1.21
C ASP A 14 -9.79 -8.28 -2.36
N LEU A 15 -8.97 -7.36 -2.86
CA LEU A 15 -7.95 -7.62 -3.87
C LEU A 15 -6.58 -7.89 -3.23
N PRO A 16 -5.72 -8.71 -3.87
CA PRO A 16 -4.34 -8.82 -3.45
C PRO A 16 -3.58 -7.49 -3.60
N PHE A 17 -2.70 -7.19 -2.64
CA PHE A 17 -1.95 -5.92 -2.62
C PHE A 17 -1.21 -5.60 -3.94
N GLU A 18 -0.57 -6.59 -4.56
CA GLU A 18 0.15 -6.40 -5.82
C GLU A 18 -0.81 -6.10 -6.99
N THR A 19 -1.95 -6.79 -7.05
CA THR A 19 -3.01 -6.52 -8.03
C THR A 19 -3.57 -5.11 -7.87
N LEU A 20 -3.75 -4.63 -6.64
CA LEU A 20 -4.16 -3.25 -6.39
C LEU A 20 -3.08 -2.24 -6.80
N CYS A 21 -1.80 -2.52 -6.55
CA CYS A 21 -0.71 -1.65 -6.98
C CYS A 21 -0.64 -1.52 -8.51
N GLU A 22 -0.82 -2.61 -9.24
CA GLU A 22 -0.91 -2.58 -10.71
C GLU A 22 -2.05 -1.66 -11.17
N LYS A 23 -3.24 -1.81 -10.58
CA LYS A 23 -4.41 -0.99 -10.89
C LYS A 23 -4.21 0.47 -10.52
N ALA A 24 -3.69 0.76 -9.33
CA ALA A 24 -3.42 2.12 -8.87
C ALA A 24 -2.48 2.85 -9.84
N LYS A 25 -1.46 2.17 -10.37
CA LYS A 25 -0.59 2.74 -11.39
C LYS A 25 -1.33 2.97 -12.71
N ALA A 26 -2.13 2.00 -13.17
CA ALA A 26 -2.92 2.13 -14.39
C ALA A 26 -3.95 3.28 -14.31
N PHE A 27 -4.47 3.58 -13.13
CA PHE A 27 -5.37 4.70 -12.88
C PHE A 27 -4.66 6.07 -12.82
N GLY A 28 -3.33 6.09 -12.77
CA GLY A 28 -2.54 7.32 -12.77
C GLY A 28 -2.19 7.88 -11.38
N TYR A 29 -2.34 7.09 -10.30
CA TYR A 29 -1.91 7.52 -8.97
C TYR A 29 -0.38 7.55 -8.84
N ASP A 30 0.12 8.47 -8.02
CA ASP A 30 1.54 8.59 -7.67
C ASP A 30 1.96 7.59 -6.58
N GLY A 31 0.98 7.04 -5.86
CA GLY A 31 1.20 6.07 -4.81
C GLY A 31 -0.08 5.65 -4.11
N VAL A 32 0.09 5.02 -2.95
CA VAL A 32 -1.01 4.49 -2.16
C VAL A 32 -0.87 4.85 -0.69
N GLU A 33 -2.01 5.02 -0.02
CA GLU A 33 -2.12 4.98 1.43
C GLU A 33 -2.54 3.56 1.82
N ILE A 34 -1.66 2.82 2.49
CA ILE A 34 -1.85 1.38 2.70
C ILE A 34 -2.72 1.13 3.92
N ALA A 35 -3.86 0.46 3.71
CA ALA A 35 -4.72 -0.03 4.77
C ALA A 35 -4.06 -1.16 5.58
N CYS A 36 -4.19 -1.09 6.90
CA CYS A 36 -3.65 -2.03 7.88
C CYS A 36 -4.56 -3.26 8.11
N TRP A 37 -5.18 -3.77 7.05
CA TRP A 37 -6.02 -4.97 7.06
C TRP A 37 -6.04 -5.64 5.68
N GLY A 38 -6.73 -6.79 5.57
CA GLY A 38 -6.63 -7.64 4.39
C GLY A 38 -5.21 -8.17 4.23
N ASP A 39 -4.77 -8.38 2.99
CA ASP A 39 -3.38 -8.74 2.71
C ASP A 39 -2.45 -7.52 2.49
N HIS A 40 -3.01 -6.30 2.55
CA HIS A 40 -2.30 -5.06 2.24
C HIS A 40 -1.16 -4.78 3.22
N MET A 41 -1.45 -4.78 4.52
CA MET A 41 -0.44 -4.59 5.56
C MET A 41 -0.80 -5.34 6.85
N ASP A 42 0.03 -6.32 7.20
CA ASP A 42 0.06 -6.93 8.53
C ASP A 42 0.96 -6.08 9.43
N VAL A 43 0.34 -5.30 10.31
CA VAL A 43 1.04 -4.35 11.19
C VAL A 43 1.95 -5.02 12.21
N LYS A 44 1.63 -6.24 12.66
CA LYS A 44 2.47 -6.96 13.63
C LYS A 44 3.76 -7.39 12.95
N ARG A 45 3.66 -7.95 11.74
CA ARG A 45 4.83 -8.29 10.93
C ARG A 45 5.61 -7.06 10.52
N ALA A 46 4.96 -5.98 10.11
CA ALA A 46 5.63 -4.74 9.76
C ALA A 46 6.47 -4.17 10.92
N ALA A 47 6.01 -4.34 12.17
CA ALA A 47 6.73 -3.90 13.35
C ALA A 47 7.96 -4.77 13.72
N THR A 48 7.98 -6.05 13.35
CA THR A 48 9.01 -7.01 13.82
C THR A 48 9.86 -7.65 12.73
N ASP A 49 9.43 -7.58 11.46
CA ASP A 49 10.08 -8.22 10.32
C ASP A 49 10.44 -7.17 9.26
N PRO A 50 11.69 -6.66 9.27
CA PRO A 50 12.14 -5.70 8.26
C PRO A 50 12.04 -6.23 6.83
N LYS A 51 12.20 -7.54 6.62
CA LYS A 51 12.09 -8.13 5.27
C LYS A 51 10.67 -8.07 4.72
N TYR A 52 9.66 -8.13 5.59
CA TYR A 52 8.27 -7.92 5.22
C TYR A 52 8.05 -6.51 4.67
N VAL A 53 8.58 -5.49 5.36
CA VAL A 53 8.48 -4.09 4.92
C VAL A 53 9.25 -3.88 3.61
N GLU A 54 10.44 -4.45 3.47
CA GLU A 54 11.21 -4.36 2.22
C GLU A 54 10.51 -5.06 1.06
N ASN A 55 9.81 -6.18 1.29
CA ASN A 55 8.97 -6.80 0.27
C ASN A 55 7.83 -5.86 -0.18
N ARG A 56 7.14 -5.22 0.76
CA ARG A 56 6.06 -4.27 0.45
C ARG A 56 6.57 -3.06 -0.35
N LYS A 57 7.73 -2.51 0.03
CA LYS A 57 8.41 -1.47 -0.75
C LYS A 57 8.81 -1.95 -2.15
N GLY A 58 9.29 -3.19 -2.26
CA GLY A 58 9.65 -3.81 -3.53
C GLY A 58 8.47 -3.90 -4.49
N ILE A 59 7.29 -4.28 -4.01
CA ILE A 59 6.05 -4.30 -4.80
C ILE A 59 5.70 -2.89 -5.29
N LEU A 60 5.71 -1.88 -4.40
CA LEU A 60 5.45 -0.49 -4.79
C LEU A 60 6.43 0.01 -5.86
N ALA A 61 7.73 -0.26 -5.66
CA ALA A 61 8.79 0.14 -6.59
C ALA A 61 8.63 -0.51 -7.96
N LYS A 62 8.24 -1.79 -8.02
CA LYS A 62 7.94 -2.51 -9.28
C LYS A 62 6.87 -1.80 -10.11
N HIS A 63 5.90 -1.16 -9.47
CA HIS A 63 4.82 -0.41 -10.13
C HIS A 63 5.08 1.10 -10.21
N GLY A 64 6.26 1.59 -9.78
CA GLY A 64 6.58 3.01 -9.76
C GLY A 64 5.67 3.83 -8.84
N LEU A 65 5.15 3.20 -7.78
CA LEU A 65 4.31 3.80 -6.75
C LEU A 65 5.14 4.16 -5.52
N LYS A 66 4.69 5.16 -4.77
CA LYS A 66 5.25 5.54 -3.48
C LYS A 66 4.22 5.36 -2.35
N VAL A 67 4.68 5.49 -1.11
CA VAL A 67 3.84 5.47 0.09
C VAL A 67 4.29 6.59 1.03
N TRP A 68 3.32 7.32 1.60
CA TRP A 68 3.56 8.39 2.56
C TRP A 68 2.76 8.22 3.85
N ALA A 69 1.73 7.38 3.82
CA ALA A 69 0.82 7.16 4.93
C ALA A 69 0.31 5.71 4.94
N VAL A 70 -0.13 5.28 6.12
CA VAL A 70 -0.85 4.02 6.34
C VAL A 70 -2.13 4.35 7.10
N GLY A 71 -3.21 3.62 6.81
CA GLY A 71 -4.52 3.82 7.43
C GLY A 71 -4.91 2.62 8.30
N ALA A 72 -5.20 2.87 9.58
CA ALA A 72 -5.51 1.84 10.58
C ALA A 72 -6.89 2.05 11.23
N ASN A 73 -7.91 2.37 10.42
CA ASN A 73 -9.25 2.71 10.92
C ASN A 73 -10.00 1.56 11.61
N LEU A 74 -9.68 0.31 11.26
CA LEU A 74 -10.35 -0.91 11.78
C LEU A 74 -9.53 -1.65 12.84
N GLY A 75 -8.24 -1.33 12.96
CA GLY A 75 -7.31 -1.97 13.88
C GLY A 75 -7.30 -1.25 15.22
N GLY A 76 -8.41 -1.36 15.97
CA GLY A 76 -8.45 -1.03 17.39
C GLY A 76 -7.60 -2.00 18.23
#